data_AF-A0A914NMW6-F1
#
_entry.id   AF-A0A914NMW6-F1
#
_cell.length_a   1.000
_cell.length_b   1.000
_cell.length_c   1.000
_cell.angle_alpha   90.00
_cell.angle_beta   90.00
_cell.angle_gamma   90.00
#
_symmetry.space_group_name_H-M   'P 1'
#
loop_
_entity.id
_entity.type
_entity.pdbx_description
1 polymer ?
#
loop_
_entity_poly.entity_id
_entity_poly.type
_entity_poly.pdbx_seq_one_letter_code
_entity_poly.pdbx_strand_id
1 'polypeptide(L)'
;MTESVLRAQKKQMHKKDQKADEREEKERIKKRKDVENEKRERERERRKKDKKDSGDQDSTEDSRTISDEELEQSKKIYEKSHLKKYIQQAPEIIREFISSKHLPQGSPASDMYSLGMVLYQILFKLEPFYERNMQPKKIMERISLSSENDQIIRPTFPNQRNISNEEGYNLQLLSAIEACWLELPEMRPNIKRMKTMVNSNLKSTGSGSLVDQMMKMMEEYTTNLEQLVKERTQQLEEAQQQADRLLKNMLPTSVAEDLKAGRPVLPQYYSNTTVLFSDIRGFTRIASTSTPIQVVSFLNDLFSGFDAIIAKHDAYKVETIGDAYMIVSGVPRENGNAHVQHIADIGLKMRSFVSNFKLAHKPDEIMMVRIGFHSGPVAAGVVGLAAPRYCLFGDTVNFASRMESSGVANKIQ
;
A
#
# COMPACT_ATOMS: atom_id res chain seq x y z
N MET A 1 -38.73 33.96 36.22
CA MET A 1 -37.67 33.28 35.44
C MET A 1 -37.68 31.75 35.55
N THR A 2 -38.64 31.13 36.24
CA THR A 2 -38.60 29.70 36.60
C THR A 2 -39.39 28.76 35.67
N GLU A 3 -40.51 29.20 35.07
CA GLU A 3 -41.31 28.34 34.18
C GLU A 3 -40.72 28.13 32.77
N SER A 4 -40.02 29.13 32.23
CA SER A 4 -39.41 29.06 30.90
C SER A 4 -38.25 28.05 30.86
N VAL A 5 -37.47 27.97 31.94
CA VAL A 5 -36.36 27.02 32.09
C VAL A 5 -36.88 25.59 32.22
N LEU A 6 -37.97 25.38 32.97
CA LEU A 6 -38.58 24.05 33.14
C LEU A 6 -39.17 23.51 31.83
N ARG A 7 -39.80 24.38 31.01
CA ARG A 7 -40.28 24.03 29.67
C ARG A 7 -39.13 23.70 28.70
N ALA A 8 -38.02 24.43 28.78
CA ALA A 8 -36.83 24.16 27.96
C ALA A 8 -36.19 22.80 28.32
N GLN A 9 -36.10 22.47 29.61
CA GLN A 9 -35.59 21.17 30.07
C GLN A 9 -36.51 20.00 29.67
N LYS A 10 -37.83 20.15 29.79
CA LYS A 10 -38.78 19.12 29.29
C LYS A 10 -38.68 18.91 27.78
N LYS A 11 -38.52 19.99 26.99
CA LYS A 11 -38.29 19.88 25.54
C LYS A 11 -36.95 19.22 25.19
N GLN A 12 -35.90 19.44 25.99
CA GLN A 12 -34.61 18.78 25.79
C GLN A 12 -34.64 17.29 26.14
N MET A 13 -35.33 16.90 27.22
CA MET A 13 -35.51 15.47 27.54
C MET A 13 -36.32 14.76 26.45
N HIS A 14 -37.44 15.33 26.01
CA HIS A 14 -38.27 14.71 24.97
C HIS A 14 -37.55 14.56 23.61
N LYS A 15 -36.65 15.50 23.28
CA LYS A 15 -35.76 15.39 22.09
C LYS A 15 -34.64 14.37 22.26
N LYS A 16 -34.19 14.12 23.50
CA LYS A 16 -33.20 13.07 23.80
C LYS A 16 -33.84 11.69 23.66
N ASP A 17 -35.05 11.51 24.16
CA ASP A 17 -35.79 10.25 24.08
C ASP A 17 -36.13 9.90 22.62
N GLN A 18 -36.62 10.86 21.83
CA GLN A 18 -36.87 10.63 20.40
C GLN A 18 -35.59 10.27 19.61
N LYS A 19 -34.44 10.82 19.97
CA LYS A 19 -33.15 10.46 19.35
C LYS A 19 -32.61 9.10 19.79
N ALA A 20 -32.98 8.64 20.99
CA ALA A 20 -32.64 7.31 21.47
C ALA A 20 -33.46 6.25 20.72
N ASP A 21 -34.78 6.48 20.57
CA ASP A 21 -35.68 5.60 19.82
C ASP A 21 -35.27 5.49 18.34
N GLU A 22 -34.91 6.60 17.69
CA GLU A 22 -34.40 6.58 16.30
C GLU A 22 -33.08 5.80 16.16
N ARG A 23 -32.21 5.83 17.18
CA ARG A 23 -30.96 5.06 17.16
C ARG A 23 -31.23 3.57 17.33
N GLU A 24 -32.15 3.20 18.21
CA GLU A 24 -32.52 1.81 18.45
C GLU A 24 -33.22 1.19 17.22
N GLU A 25 -34.10 1.95 16.56
CA GLU A 25 -34.75 1.54 15.31
C GLU A 25 -33.72 1.32 14.18
N LYS A 26 -32.74 2.22 14.04
CA LYS A 26 -31.65 2.07 13.06
C LYS A 26 -30.78 0.84 13.34
N GLU A 27 -30.52 0.54 14.60
CA GLU A 27 -29.76 -0.65 14.99
C GLU A 27 -30.54 -1.95 14.72
N ARG A 28 -31.86 -1.95 14.95
CA ARG A 28 -32.75 -3.08 14.59
C ARG A 28 -32.82 -3.30 13.09
N ILE A 29 -32.91 -2.25 12.28
CA ILE A 29 -32.88 -2.34 10.81
C ILE A 29 -31.53 -2.89 10.34
N LYS A 30 -30.42 -2.45 10.95
CA LYS A 30 -29.07 -2.96 10.64
C LYS A 30 -28.96 -4.46 10.95
N LYS A 31 -29.37 -4.89 12.16
CA LYS A 31 -29.38 -6.32 12.54
C LYS A 31 -30.26 -7.18 11.61
N ARG A 32 -31.42 -6.67 11.17
CA ARG A 32 -32.27 -7.37 10.19
C ARG A 32 -31.58 -7.54 8.83
N LYS A 33 -30.89 -6.50 8.34
CA LYS A 33 -30.13 -6.57 7.08
C LYS A 33 -28.94 -7.52 7.17
N ASP A 34 -28.24 -7.55 8.30
CA ASP A 34 -27.10 -8.43 8.51
C ASP A 34 -27.55 -9.91 8.52
N VAL A 35 -28.67 -10.21 9.20
CA VAL A 35 -29.27 -11.57 9.20
C VAL A 35 -29.77 -11.96 7.80
N GLU A 36 -30.35 -11.04 7.04
CA GLU A 36 -30.80 -11.34 5.67
C GLU A 36 -29.63 -11.60 4.72
N ASN A 37 -28.52 -10.86 4.86
CA ASN A 37 -27.29 -11.10 4.11
C ASN A 37 -26.66 -12.45 4.45
N GLU A 38 -26.57 -12.81 5.73
CA GLU A 38 -26.05 -14.10 6.17
C GLU A 38 -26.90 -15.27 5.63
N LYS A 39 -28.23 -15.08 5.58
CA LYS A 39 -29.17 -16.06 5.01
C LYS A 39 -28.97 -16.23 3.49
N ARG A 40 -28.74 -15.14 2.76
CA ARG A 40 -28.43 -15.16 1.31
C ARG A 40 -27.08 -15.82 1.03
N GLU A 41 -26.09 -15.63 1.90
CA GLU A 41 -24.76 -16.22 1.76
C GLU A 41 -24.81 -17.73 1.99
N ARG A 42 -25.52 -18.19 3.03
CA ARG A 42 -25.78 -19.63 3.27
C ARG A 42 -26.57 -20.28 2.13
N GLU A 43 -27.50 -19.57 1.49
CA GLU A 43 -28.23 -20.08 0.33
C GLU A 43 -27.32 -20.20 -0.92
N ARG A 44 -26.38 -19.27 -1.11
CA ARG A 44 -25.34 -19.37 -2.16
C ARG A 44 -24.40 -20.54 -1.93
N GLU A 45 -24.00 -20.80 -0.68
CA GLU A 45 -23.16 -21.95 -0.34
C GLU A 45 -23.90 -23.27 -0.56
N ARG A 46 -25.19 -23.35 -0.20
CA ARG A 46 -26.04 -24.52 -0.50
C ARG A 46 -26.14 -24.78 -2.01
N ARG A 47 -26.41 -23.74 -2.83
CA ARG A 47 -26.45 -23.87 -4.30
C ARG A 47 -25.10 -24.28 -4.90
N LYS A 48 -23.98 -23.85 -4.32
CA LYS A 48 -22.63 -24.29 -4.73
C LYS A 48 -22.37 -25.75 -4.36
N LYS A 49 -22.94 -26.23 -3.24
CA LYS A 49 -22.83 -27.62 -2.80
C LYS A 49 -23.72 -28.55 -3.62
N ASP A 50 -24.94 -28.12 -3.92
CA ASP A 50 -25.88 -28.86 -4.78
C ASP A 50 -25.34 -28.99 -6.22
N LYS A 51 -24.67 -27.96 -6.74
CA LYS A 51 -23.95 -28.03 -8.04
C LYS A 51 -22.71 -28.93 -8.04
N LYS A 52 -22.19 -29.29 -6.86
CA LYS A 52 -21.00 -30.15 -6.72
C LYS A 52 -21.38 -31.63 -6.58
N ASP A 53 -22.59 -31.91 -6.10
CA ASP A 53 -23.12 -33.27 -5.95
C ASP A 53 -23.90 -33.78 -7.18
N SER A 54 -24.33 -32.89 -8.10
CA SER A 54 -24.82 -33.28 -9.44
C SER A 54 -23.66 -33.34 -10.43
N GLY A 55 -22.93 -34.45 -10.42
CA GLY A 55 -21.87 -34.72 -11.40
C GLY A 55 -22.45 -34.91 -12.80
N ASP A 56 -22.10 -34.01 -13.72
CA ASP A 56 -22.01 -34.30 -15.15
C ASP A 56 -20.86 -33.48 -15.76
N GLN A 57 -19.98 -34.19 -16.46
CA GLN A 57 -18.91 -33.64 -17.29
C GLN A 57 -19.51 -33.12 -18.60
N ASP A 58 -19.36 -31.84 -18.94
CA ASP A 58 -18.76 -31.44 -20.22
C ASP A 58 -18.52 -29.92 -20.34
N SER A 59 -17.41 -29.58 -20.98
CA SER A 59 -17.04 -28.37 -21.75
C SER A 59 -17.48 -26.93 -21.37
N THR A 60 -16.49 -26.03 -21.57
CA THR A 60 -16.57 -24.63 -22.06
C THR A 60 -16.68 -23.45 -21.08
N GLU A 61 -15.76 -22.52 -21.35
CA GLU A 61 -15.81 -21.06 -21.16
C GLU A 61 -15.75 -20.44 -19.75
N ASP A 62 -14.58 -19.86 -19.50
CA ASP A 62 -14.21 -18.98 -18.40
C ASP A 62 -14.98 -17.64 -18.48
N SER A 63 -16.27 -17.63 -18.13
CA SER A 63 -17.05 -16.40 -18.02
C SER A 63 -16.89 -15.80 -16.61
N ARG A 64 -15.88 -14.94 -16.44
CA ARG A 64 -15.84 -14.00 -15.29
C ARG A 64 -17.04 -13.06 -15.42
N THR A 65 -18.00 -13.17 -14.50
CA THR A 65 -19.12 -12.23 -14.42
C THR A 65 -18.58 -10.90 -13.90
N ILE A 66 -18.21 -10.01 -14.83
CA ILE A 66 -17.91 -8.61 -14.56
C ILE A 66 -19.21 -7.97 -14.05
N SER A 67 -19.15 -7.26 -12.93
CA SER A 67 -20.33 -6.57 -12.40
C SER A 67 -20.80 -5.49 -13.39
N ASP A 68 -22.10 -5.28 -13.54
CA ASP A 68 -22.65 -4.30 -14.50
C ASP A 68 -22.08 -2.88 -14.27
N GLU A 69 -21.71 -2.54 -13.03
CA GLU A 69 -21.05 -1.29 -12.67
C GLU A 69 -19.62 -1.18 -13.24
N GLU A 70 -18.83 -2.26 -13.19
CA GLU A 70 -17.48 -2.31 -13.77
C GLU A 70 -17.53 -2.26 -15.30
N LEU A 71 -18.56 -2.88 -15.91
CA LEU A 71 -18.77 -2.85 -17.35
C LEU A 71 -19.16 -1.44 -17.83
N GLU A 72 -19.97 -0.73 -17.05
CA GLU A 72 -20.40 0.64 -17.37
C GLU A 72 -19.29 1.68 -17.11
N GLN A 73 -18.47 1.46 -16.09
CA GLN A 73 -17.29 2.28 -15.83
C GLN A 73 -16.20 2.05 -16.88
N SER A 74 -16.00 0.79 -17.31
CA SER A 74 -15.13 0.43 -18.45
C SER A 74 -15.62 1.05 -19.76
N LYS A 75 -16.93 1.01 -20.05
CA LYS A 75 -17.54 1.69 -21.20
C LYS A 75 -17.33 3.20 -21.17
N LYS A 76 -17.51 3.85 -20.02
CA LYS A 76 -17.24 5.30 -19.86
C LYS A 76 -15.76 5.65 -20.06
N ILE A 77 -14.85 4.81 -19.57
CA ILE A 77 -13.40 4.99 -19.78
C ILE A 77 -13.05 4.79 -21.26
N TYR A 78 -13.65 3.79 -21.90
CA TYR A 78 -13.49 3.48 -23.33
C TYR A 78 -14.03 4.61 -24.22
N GLU A 79 -15.24 5.13 -23.96
CA GLU A 79 -15.79 6.31 -24.65
C GLU A 79 -14.93 7.55 -24.44
N LYS A 80 -14.47 7.82 -23.22
CA LYS A 80 -13.64 8.98 -22.89
C LYS A 80 -12.28 8.94 -23.60
N SER A 81 -11.71 7.74 -23.79
CA SER A 81 -10.51 7.49 -24.61
C SER A 81 -10.78 7.72 -26.10
N HIS A 82 -11.94 7.27 -26.60
CA HIS A 82 -12.31 7.39 -28.01
C HIS A 82 -12.59 8.85 -28.43
N LEU A 83 -13.21 9.64 -27.55
CA LEU A 83 -13.49 11.06 -27.82
C LEU A 83 -12.23 11.93 -27.88
N LYS A 84 -11.18 11.58 -27.12
CA LYS A 84 -9.88 12.30 -27.20
C LYS A 84 -9.26 12.24 -28.59
N LYS A 85 -9.47 11.13 -29.33
CA LYS A 85 -8.93 10.95 -30.69
C LYS A 85 -9.53 11.92 -31.71
N TYR A 86 -10.75 12.41 -31.47
CA TYR A 86 -11.47 13.28 -32.40
C TYR A 86 -11.23 14.78 -32.17
N ILE A 87 -10.67 15.19 -31.02
CA ILE A 87 -10.35 16.59 -30.72
C ILE A 87 -9.32 17.18 -31.70
N GLN A 88 -8.47 16.33 -32.28
CA GLN A 88 -7.41 16.74 -33.20
C GLN A 88 -7.88 16.84 -34.66
N GLN A 89 -9.16 16.53 -34.92
CA GLN A 89 -9.77 16.63 -36.25
C GLN A 89 -10.18 18.07 -36.56
N ALA A 90 -10.30 18.37 -37.84
CA ALA A 90 -10.68 19.70 -38.29
C ALA A 90 -12.15 20.05 -37.94
N PRO A 91 -12.50 21.34 -37.77
CA PRO A 91 -13.85 21.77 -37.40
C PRO A 91 -14.95 21.24 -38.32
N GLU A 92 -14.71 21.19 -39.63
CA GLU A 92 -15.65 20.66 -40.62
C GLU A 92 -15.92 19.16 -40.44
N ILE A 93 -14.88 18.38 -40.12
CA ILE A 93 -14.99 16.94 -39.84
C ILE A 93 -15.76 16.70 -38.54
N ILE A 94 -15.48 17.52 -37.51
CA ILE A 94 -16.16 17.43 -36.22
C ILE A 94 -17.64 17.81 -36.34
N ARG A 95 -17.98 18.84 -37.12
CA ARG A 95 -19.38 19.24 -37.38
C ARG A 95 -20.17 18.14 -38.06
N GLU A 96 -19.60 17.56 -39.10
CA GLU A 96 -20.25 16.49 -39.84
C GLU A 96 -20.34 15.21 -39.02
N PHE A 97 -19.34 14.91 -38.19
CA PHE A 97 -19.37 13.81 -37.23
C PHE A 97 -20.47 13.98 -36.17
N ILE A 98 -20.64 15.19 -35.62
CA ILE A 98 -21.71 15.49 -34.65
C ILE A 98 -23.10 15.38 -35.30
N SER A 99 -23.24 15.83 -36.55
CA SER A 99 -24.51 15.82 -37.28
C SER A 99 -24.92 14.43 -37.77
N SER A 100 -24.00 13.70 -38.40
CA SER A 100 -24.29 12.42 -39.06
C SER A 100 -24.03 11.19 -38.17
N LYS A 101 -23.33 11.35 -37.04
CA LYS A 101 -22.76 10.27 -36.21
C LYS A 101 -21.83 9.32 -36.99
N HIS A 102 -21.42 9.68 -38.20
CA HIS A 102 -20.47 8.95 -39.03
C HIS A 102 -19.25 9.83 -39.29
N LEU A 103 -18.06 9.22 -39.37
CA LEU A 103 -16.84 9.98 -39.66
C LEU A 103 -16.75 10.18 -41.17
N PRO A 104 -16.76 11.43 -41.68
CA PRO A 104 -16.65 11.69 -43.11
C PRO A 104 -15.24 11.38 -43.63
N GLN A 105 -15.12 11.27 -44.96
CA GLN A 105 -13.84 11.09 -45.61
C GLN A 105 -12.98 12.35 -45.48
N GLY A 106 -11.74 12.20 -45.00
CA GLY A 106 -10.82 13.31 -44.81
C GLY A 106 -10.47 14.02 -46.12
N SER A 107 -10.15 15.31 -46.02
CA SER A 107 -9.62 16.13 -47.12
C SER A 107 -8.16 16.51 -46.84
N PRO A 108 -7.37 16.85 -47.87
CA PRO A 108 -6.02 17.37 -47.65
C PRO A 108 -6.00 18.56 -46.69
N ALA A 109 -7.02 19.42 -46.72
CA ALA A 109 -7.13 20.56 -45.82
C ALA A 109 -7.45 20.18 -44.37
N SER A 110 -8.23 19.11 -44.14
CA SER A 110 -8.47 18.59 -42.78
C SER A 110 -7.21 17.95 -42.21
N ASP A 111 -6.42 17.27 -43.04
CA ASP A 111 -5.13 16.70 -42.63
C ASP A 111 -4.14 17.78 -42.21
N MET A 112 -4.16 18.95 -42.86
CA MET A 112 -3.31 20.09 -42.47
C MET A 112 -3.67 20.60 -41.07
N TYR A 113 -4.94 20.63 -40.70
CA TYR A 113 -5.37 21.01 -39.35
C TYR A 113 -4.81 20.03 -38.30
N SER A 114 -4.99 18.73 -38.54
CA SER A 114 -4.46 17.68 -37.66
C SER A 114 -2.94 17.70 -37.59
N LEU A 115 -2.26 17.97 -38.70
CA LEU A 115 -0.81 18.15 -38.74
C LEU A 115 -0.36 19.31 -37.84
N GLY A 116 -1.08 20.44 -37.84
CA GLY A 116 -0.82 21.56 -36.92
C GLY A 116 -0.94 21.15 -35.45
N MET A 117 -1.96 20.35 -35.10
CA MET A 117 -2.14 19.80 -33.74
C MET A 117 -1.01 18.85 -33.33
N VAL A 118 -0.54 18.02 -34.26
CA VAL A 118 0.59 17.11 -34.04
C VAL A 118 1.89 17.89 -33.87
N LEU A 119 2.15 18.88 -34.74
CA LEU A 119 3.32 19.75 -34.63
C LEU A 119 3.33 20.54 -33.31
N TYR A 120 2.18 21.00 -32.85
CA TYR A 120 2.05 21.62 -31.52
C TYR A 120 2.41 20.65 -30.39
N GLN A 121 1.89 19.41 -30.43
CA GLN A 121 2.22 18.40 -29.42
C GLN A 121 3.71 18.06 -29.42
N ILE A 122 4.32 17.98 -30.61
CA ILE A 122 5.75 17.72 -30.78
C ILE A 122 6.57 18.87 -30.18
N LEU A 123 6.25 20.12 -30.51
CA LEU A 123 7.01 21.29 -30.06
C LEU A 123 6.84 21.56 -28.57
N PHE A 124 5.61 21.54 -28.06
CA PHE A 124 5.33 21.99 -26.70
C PHE A 124 5.22 20.86 -25.67
N LYS A 125 5.16 19.59 -26.10
CA LYS A 125 4.91 18.42 -25.23
C LYS A 125 3.64 18.56 -24.38
N LEU A 126 2.62 19.24 -24.91
CA LEU A 126 1.35 19.49 -24.25
C LEU A 126 0.20 18.98 -25.12
N GLU A 127 -0.87 18.49 -24.48
CA GLU A 127 -2.11 18.17 -25.21
C GLU A 127 -2.70 19.48 -25.80
N PRO A 128 -3.22 19.48 -27.04
CA PRO A 128 -3.93 20.63 -27.57
C PRO A 128 -5.07 21.03 -26.63
N PHE A 129 -5.25 22.34 -26.43
CA PHE A 129 -6.23 22.90 -25.49
C PHE A 129 -5.99 22.59 -23.99
N TYR A 130 -4.76 22.21 -23.59
CA TYR A 130 -4.43 21.91 -22.18
C TYR A 130 -4.87 23.02 -21.20
N GLU A 131 -4.75 24.28 -21.60
CA GLU A 131 -5.11 25.44 -20.77
C GLU A 131 -6.61 25.56 -20.48
N ARG A 132 -7.47 24.87 -21.24
CA ARG A 132 -8.92 25.03 -21.12
C ARG A 132 -9.53 24.19 -20.01
N ASN A 133 -8.83 23.17 -19.48
CA ASN A 133 -9.26 22.33 -18.36
C ASN A 133 -10.74 21.85 -18.46
N MET A 134 -11.18 21.53 -19.68
CA MET A 134 -12.57 21.18 -20.02
C MET A 134 -12.69 19.72 -20.45
N GLN A 135 -13.89 19.16 -20.36
CA GLN A 135 -14.14 17.80 -20.86
C GLN A 135 -14.04 17.73 -22.40
N PRO A 136 -13.45 16.64 -22.97
CA PRO A 136 -13.33 16.39 -24.41
C PRO A 136 -14.58 16.70 -25.24
N LYS A 137 -15.75 16.28 -24.75
CA LYS A 137 -17.03 16.49 -25.43
C LYS A 137 -17.38 17.97 -25.60
N LYS A 138 -17.16 18.77 -24.55
CA LYS A 138 -17.42 20.21 -24.56
C LYS A 138 -16.42 20.98 -25.42
N ILE A 139 -15.20 20.46 -25.55
CA ILE A 139 -14.18 21.00 -26.47
C ILE A 139 -14.63 20.76 -27.91
N MET A 140 -15.02 19.53 -28.27
CA MET A 140 -15.52 19.22 -29.61
C MET A 140 -16.78 20.02 -29.97
N GLU A 141 -17.72 20.15 -29.03
CA GLU A 141 -18.91 21.00 -29.23
C GLU A 141 -18.50 22.45 -29.54
N ARG A 142 -17.52 23.01 -28.83
CA ARG A 142 -17.02 24.36 -29.12
C ARG A 142 -16.24 24.48 -30.42
N ILE A 143 -15.47 23.46 -30.82
CA ILE A 143 -14.82 23.44 -32.14
C ILE A 143 -15.88 23.41 -33.24
N SER A 144 -17.03 22.77 -32.99
CA SER A 144 -18.11 22.63 -33.97
C SER A 144 -19.01 23.85 -34.15
N LEU A 145 -19.06 24.79 -33.20
CA LEU A 145 -19.97 25.94 -33.25
C LEU A 145 -19.43 27.04 -34.19
N SER A 146 -20.26 27.49 -35.14
CA SER A 146 -19.91 28.45 -36.22
C SER A 146 -20.67 29.79 -36.15
N SER A 147 -21.11 30.26 -34.97
CA SER A 147 -21.87 31.51 -34.87
C SER A 147 -21.00 32.74 -34.56
N GLU A 148 -21.35 33.86 -35.20
CA GLU A 148 -20.66 35.17 -35.22
C GLU A 148 -20.35 35.82 -33.85
N ASN A 149 -20.89 35.29 -32.74
CA ASN A 149 -20.70 35.85 -31.40
C ASN A 149 -19.96 34.93 -30.41
N ASP A 150 -19.57 33.70 -30.79
CA ASP A 150 -18.80 32.80 -29.94
C ASP A 150 -17.37 32.62 -30.49
N GLN A 151 -16.37 32.90 -29.66
CA GLN A 151 -14.95 32.85 -30.06
C GLN A 151 -14.57 31.44 -30.54
N ILE A 152 -14.19 31.33 -31.82
CA ILE A 152 -13.52 30.15 -32.40
C ILE A 152 -12.36 29.77 -31.48
N ILE A 153 -12.37 28.54 -30.96
CA ILE A 153 -11.33 28.08 -30.04
C ILE A 153 -10.16 27.48 -30.80
N ARG A 154 -8.94 27.88 -30.44
CA ARG A 154 -7.67 27.34 -30.94
C ARG A 154 -6.74 27.03 -29.77
N PRO A 155 -5.77 26.11 -29.94
CA PRO A 155 -4.70 25.93 -28.96
C PRO A 155 -3.90 27.22 -28.82
N THR A 156 -3.53 27.57 -27.58
CA THR A 156 -2.67 28.71 -27.29
C THR A 156 -1.24 28.23 -27.16
N PHE A 157 -0.30 29.01 -27.69
CA PHE A 157 1.12 28.74 -27.46
C PHE A 157 1.49 29.09 -26.01
N PRO A 158 2.19 28.22 -25.27
CA PRO A 158 2.66 28.52 -23.92
C PRO A 158 3.53 29.79 -23.91
N ASN A 159 3.34 30.65 -22.90
CA ASN A 159 4.16 31.85 -22.73
C ASN A 159 5.66 31.47 -22.62
N GLN A 160 6.50 32.06 -23.48
CA GLN A 160 7.94 31.82 -23.62
C GLN A 160 8.79 32.06 -22.35
N ARG A 161 8.20 32.42 -21.19
CA ARG A 161 8.93 32.82 -19.98
C ARG A 161 9.20 31.70 -18.98
N ASN A 162 8.57 30.54 -19.10
CA ASN A 162 8.71 29.44 -18.10
C ASN A 162 9.44 28.19 -18.63
N ILE A 163 9.98 28.22 -19.84
CA ILE A 163 10.88 27.18 -20.32
C ILE A 163 12.29 27.76 -20.20
N SER A 164 12.99 27.36 -19.15
CA SER A 164 14.35 27.75 -18.83
C SER A 164 15.37 27.17 -19.81
N ASN A 165 15.26 27.49 -21.11
CA ASN A 165 16.25 27.25 -22.15
C ASN A 165 16.13 28.37 -23.22
N GLU A 166 17.24 29.04 -23.49
CA GLU A 166 17.42 30.31 -24.22
C GLU A 166 17.15 30.30 -25.75
N GLU A 167 16.22 29.50 -26.28
CA GLU A 167 15.90 29.54 -27.72
C GLU A 167 14.38 29.57 -27.94
N GLY A 168 13.82 30.76 -28.12
CA GLY A 168 12.43 30.92 -28.53
C GLY A 168 12.17 30.24 -29.88
N TYR A 169 11.06 29.50 -29.99
CA TYR A 169 10.65 28.89 -31.27
C TYR A 169 10.53 29.96 -32.37
N ASN A 170 10.95 29.61 -33.58
CA ASN A 170 10.91 30.52 -34.73
C ASN A 170 9.47 30.99 -35.02
N LEU A 171 9.24 32.30 -34.99
CA LEU A 171 7.92 32.94 -35.19
C LEU A 171 7.28 32.58 -36.55
N GLN A 172 8.10 32.31 -37.55
CA GLN A 172 7.65 31.89 -38.89
C GLN A 172 7.11 30.45 -38.91
N LEU A 173 7.67 29.56 -38.07
CA LEU A 173 7.13 28.21 -37.87
C LEU A 173 5.84 28.24 -37.05
N LEU A 174 5.81 29.04 -35.98
CA LEU A 174 4.61 29.18 -35.13
C LEU A 174 3.42 29.75 -35.90
N SER A 175 3.63 30.81 -36.70
CA SER A 175 2.58 31.38 -37.56
C SER A 175 2.09 30.39 -38.63
N ALA A 176 2.96 29.53 -39.14
CA ALA A 176 2.56 28.47 -40.08
C ALA A 176 1.71 27.37 -39.42
N ILE A 177 2.02 27.02 -38.17
CA ILE A 177 1.20 26.10 -37.36
C ILE A 177 -0.15 26.73 -37.04
N GLU A 178 -0.18 28.01 -36.66
CA GLU A 178 -1.42 28.75 -36.40
C GLU A 178 -2.32 28.83 -37.64
N ALA A 179 -1.73 29.00 -38.83
CA ALA A 179 -2.44 29.00 -40.10
C ALA A 179 -3.07 27.63 -40.44
N CYS A 180 -2.56 26.53 -39.88
CA CYS A 180 -3.19 25.21 -40.02
C CYS A 180 -4.54 25.14 -39.28
N TRP A 181 -4.76 25.96 -38.27
CA TRP A 181 -5.99 25.98 -37.46
C TRP A 181 -7.03 27.00 -37.94
N LEU A 182 -6.91 27.49 -39.17
CA LEU A 182 -7.90 28.37 -39.78
C LEU A 182 -9.22 27.62 -40.02
N GLU A 183 -10.31 28.33 -39.80
CA GLU A 183 -11.68 27.82 -39.92
C GLU A 183 -11.99 27.36 -41.35
N LEU A 184 -11.65 28.21 -42.33
CA LEU A 184 -11.84 27.95 -43.75
C LEU A 184 -10.78 26.96 -44.27
N PRO A 185 -11.17 25.77 -44.79
CA PRO A 185 -10.23 24.76 -45.28
C PRO A 185 -9.29 25.27 -46.37
N GLU A 186 -9.78 26.11 -47.28
CA GLU A 186 -9.03 26.69 -48.40
C GLU A 186 -7.95 27.69 -47.97
N MET A 187 -8.05 28.27 -46.77
CA MET A 187 -7.08 29.22 -46.24
C MET A 187 -5.89 28.53 -45.55
N ARG A 188 -5.99 27.21 -45.32
CA ARG A 188 -4.93 26.43 -44.68
C ARG A 188 -3.75 26.23 -45.65
N PRO A 189 -2.51 26.18 -45.14
CA PRO A 189 -1.33 26.01 -45.99
C PRO A 189 -1.30 24.62 -46.63
N ASN A 190 -0.81 24.52 -47.87
CA ASN A 190 -0.58 23.22 -48.51
C ASN A 190 0.65 22.51 -47.89
N ILE A 191 0.66 21.17 -47.88
CA ILE A 191 1.76 20.33 -47.41
C ILE A 191 3.13 20.72 -47.99
N LYS A 192 3.21 21.16 -49.25
CA LYS A 192 4.48 21.65 -49.83
C LYS A 192 5.03 22.86 -49.10
N ARG A 193 4.15 23.84 -48.79
CA ARG A 193 4.51 25.07 -48.07
C ARG A 193 4.89 24.75 -46.62
N MET A 194 4.14 23.87 -45.96
CA MET A 194 4.48 23.42 -44.60
C MET A 194 5.79 22.67 -44.55
N LYS A 195 6.05 21.77 -45.51
CA LYS A 195 7.32 21.04 -45.61
C LYS A 195 8.51 21.99 -45.80
N THR A 196 8.37 23.03 -46.63
CA THR A 196 9.42 24.06 -46.79
C THR A 196 9.61 24.85 -45.51
N MET A 197 8.52 25.25 -44.82
CA MET A 197 8.59 26.02 -43.58
C MET A 197 9.25 25.22 -42.45
N VAL A 198 8.85 23.96 -42.29
CA VAL A 198 9.49 23.05 -41.34
C VAL A 198 10.96 22.90 -41.72
N ASN A 199 11.29 22.45 -42.94
CA ASN A 199 12.68 22.19 -43.33
C ASN A 199 13.61 23.41 -43.30
N SER A 200 13.12 24.63 -43.56
CA SER A 200 13.91 25.86 -43.50
C SER A 200 14.20 26.29 -42.06
N ASN A 201 13.21 26.13 -41.16
CA ASN A 201 13.37 26.43 -39.74
C ASN A 201 14.08 25.30 -38.97
N LEU A 202 14.14 24.09 -39.55
CA LEU A 202 14.82 22.93 -38.96
C LEU A 202 16.29 22.76 -39.37
N LYS A 203 16.79 23.56 -40.32
CA LYS A 203 18.19 23.45 -40.81
C LYS A 203 19.08 24.64 -40.44
N SER A 204 18.53 25.73 -39.91
CA SER A 204 19.26 27.00 -39.76
C SER A 204 20.02 27.17 -38.43
N THR A 205 19.76 26.36 -37.42
CA THR A 205 20.51 26.37 -36.15
C THR A 205 21.58 25.29 -36.22
N GLY A 206 22.85 25.67 -36.07
CA GLY A 206 24.05 24.85 -36.33
C GLY A 206 24.26 23.63 -35.42
N SER A 207 23.21 23.02 -34.90
CA SER A 207 23.24 21.81 -34.07
C SER A 207 22.04 20.91 -34.39
N GLY A 208 22.10 20.19 -35.51
CA GLY A 208 21.14 19.14 -35.87
C GLY A 208 19.73 19.63 -36.25
N SER A 209 18.94 18.76 -36.88
CA SER A 209 17.51 18.99 -37.12
C SER A 209 16.76 19.06 -35.78
N LEU A 210 15.58 19.70 -35.69
CA LEU A 210 14.71 19.60 -34.48
C LEU A 210 14.51 18.15 -34.04
N VAL A 211 14.48 17.22 -35.00
CA VAL A 211 14.42 15.78 -34.71
C VAL A 211 15.63 15.33 -33.88
N ASP A 212 16.84 15.80 -34.18
CA ASP A 212 18.07 15.46 -33.45
C ASP A 212 18.09 16.09 -32.05
N GLN A 213 17.67 17.35 -31.92
CA GLN A 213 17.58 18.02 -30.62
C GLN A 213 16.51 17.36 -29.75
N MET A 214 15.39 16.93 -30.34
CA MET A 214 14.36 16.15 -29.66
C MET A 214 14.85 14.75 -29.27
N MET A 215 15.63 14.10 -30.13
CA MET A 215 16.21 12.79 -29.86
C MET A 215 17.20 12.87 -28.69
N LYS A 216 18.05 13.91 -28.65
CA LYS A 216 18.95 14.18 -27.53
C LYS A 216 18.20 14.49 -26.23
N MET A 217 17.18 15.35 -26.29
CA MET A 217 16.33 15.64 -25.12
C MET A 217 15.56 14.42 -24.64
N MET A 218 15.12 13.53 -25.55
CA MET A 218 14.51 12.25 -25.19
C MET A 218 15.53 11.33 -24.55
N GLU A 219 16.74 11.22 -25.09
CA GLU A 219 17.80 10.37 -24.54
C GLU A 219 18.19 10.83 -23.12
N GLU A 220 18.39 12.14 -22.91
CA GLU A 220 18.63 12.72 -21.59
C GLU A 220 17.45 12.48 -20.64
N TYR A 221 16.21 12.69 -21.09
CA TYR A 221 15.02 12.41 -20.29
C TYR A 221 14.90 10.93 -19.92
N THR A 222 15.17 10.04 -20.86
CA THR A 222 15.10 8.58 -20.65
C THR A 222 16.17 8.14 -19.66
N THR A 223 17.40 8.62 -19.82
CA THR A 223 18.51 8.34 -18.88
C THR A 223 18.20 8.84 -17.47
N ASN A 224 17.68 10.07 -17.35
CA ASN A 224 17.27 10.62 -16.06
C ASN A 224 16.12 9.82 -15.45
N LEU A 225 15.17 9.35 -16.26
CA LEU A 225 14.07 8.52 -15.78
C LEU A 225 14.56 7.15 -15.30
N GLU A 226 15.45 6.52 -16.05
CA GLU A 226 16.06 5.24 -15.69
C GLU A 226 16.84 5.35 -14.38
N GLN A 227 17.61 6.44 -14.22
CA GLN A 227 18.30 6.72 -12.97
C GLN A 227 17.32 6.91 -11.82
N LEU A 228 16.27 7.72 -12.01
CA LEU A 228 15.26 7.96 -10.98
C LEU A 228 14.52 6.67 -10.60
N VAL A 229 14.15 5.84 -11.58
CA VAL A 229 13.53 4.54 -11.34
C VAL A 229 14.48 3.66 -10.55
N LYS A 230 15.75 3.56 -10.96
CA LYS A 230 16.78 2.77 -10.27
C LYS A 230 16.94 3.21 -8.81
N GLU A 231 17.06 4.51 -8.55
CA GLU A 231 17.18 5.07 -7.20
C GLU A 231 15.94 4.74 -6.34
N ARG A 232 14.73 4.87 -6.91
CA ARG A 232 13.49 4.55 -6.21
C ARG A 232 13.34 3.06 -5.95
N THR A 233 13.71 2.21 -6.89
CA THR A 233 13.70 0.75 -6.71
C THR A 233 14.69 0.34 -5.62
N GLN A 234 15.89 0.93 -5.58
CA GLN A 234 16.86 0.67 -4.53
C GLN A 234 16.33 1.08 -3.15
N GLN A 235 15.75 2.28 -3.01
CA GLN A 235 15.15 2.73 -1.74
C GLN A 235 14.02 1.80 -1.28
N LEU A 236 13.20 1.31 -2.21
CA LEU A 236 12.14 0.36 -1.91
C LEU A 236 12.71 -0.98 -1.43
N GLU A 237 13.76 -1.46 -2.06
CA GLU A 237 14.43 -2.71 -1.68
C GLU A 237 15.06 -2.61 -0.29
N GLU A 238 15.77 -1.53 0.01
CA GLU A 238 16.36 -1.27 1.32
C GLU A 238 15.29 -1.19 2.42
N ALA A 239 14.20 -0.46 2.17
CA ALA A 239 13.07 -0.37 3.09
C ALA A 239 12.39 -1.73 3.30
N GLN A 240 12.24 -2.53 2.23
CA GLN A 240 11.65 -3.86 2.31
C GLN A 240 12.55 -4.82 3.10
N GLN A 241 13.86 -4.79 2.88
CA GLN A 241 14.82 -5.58 3.66
C GLN A 241 14.81 -5.19 5.15
N GLN A 242 14.70 -3.90 5.46
CA GLN A 242 14.59 -3.43 6.83
C GLN A 242 13.30 -3.90 7.50
N ALA A 243 12.16 -3.80 6.80
CA ALA A 243 10.88 -4.29 7.28
C ALA A 243 10.91 -5.82 7.52
N ASP A 244 11.49 -6.58 6.60
CA ASP A 244 11.65 -8.03 6.71
C ASP A 244 12.52 -8.42 7.93
N ARG A 245 13.63 -7.71 8.16
CA ARG A 245 14.50 -7.94 9.33
C ARG A 245 13.75 -7.67 10.63
N LEU A 246 13.02 -6.56 10.71
CA LEU A 246 12.23 -6.23 11.90
C LEU A 246 11.14 -7.28 12.16
N LEU A 247 10.44 -7.72 11.11
CA LEU A 247 9.41 -8.74 11.23
C LEU A 247 9.97 -10.08 11.74
N LYS A 248 11.12 -10.52 11.21
CA LYS A 248 11.82 -11.74 11.65
C LYS A 248 12.39 -11.65 13.06
N ASN A 249 12.63 -10.44 13.56
CA ASN A 249 13.06 -10.22 14.95
C ASN A 249 11.87 -10.25 15.93
N MET A 250 10.66 -9.93 15.48
CA MET A 250 9.45 -9.91 16.33
C MET A 250 8.68 -11.23 16.32
N LEU A 251 8.79 -12.00 15.24
CA LEU A 251 8.03 -13.22 15.04
C LEU A 251 8.92 -14.35 14.54
N PRO A 252 8.56 -15.62 14.79
CA PRO A 252 9.28 -16.75 14.22
C PRO A 252 9.31 -16.68 12.69
N THR A 253 10.42 -17.10 12.07
CA THR A 253 10.64 -16.91 10.62
C THR A 253 9.53 -17.52 9.76
N SER A 254 9.03 -18.71 10.09
CA SER A 254 7.93 -19.35 9.35
C SER A 254 6.63 -18.53 9.43
N VAL A 255 6.32 -18.01 10.60
CA VAL A 255 5.13 -17.16 10.85
C VAL A 255 5.24 -15.83 10.13
N ALA A 256 6.44 -15.22 10.14
CA ALA A 256 6.72 -13.98 9.42
C ALA A 256 6.54 -14.16 7.89
N GLU A 257 6.99 -15.28 7.34
CA GLU A 257 6.83 -15.60 5.91
C GLU A 257 5.37 -15.81 5.52
N ASP A 258 4.58 -16.48 6.36
CA ASP A 258 3.14 -16.65 6.14
C ASP A 258 2.40 -15.31 6.16
N LEU A 259 2.69 -14.46 7.14
CA LEU A 259 2.11 -13.11 7.21
C LEU A 259 2.50 -12.25 6.01
N LYS A 260 3.77 -12.32 5.57
CA LYS A 260 4.24 -11.61 4.38
C LYS A 260 3.54 -12.09 3.10
N ALA A 261 3.22 -13.39 3.02
CA ALA A 261 2.47 -13.97 1.91
C ALA A 261 0.95 -13.70 1.97
N GLY A 262 0.46 -12.98 3.00
CA GLY A 262 -0.97 -12.75 3.22
C GLY A 262 -1.73 -14.00 3.64
N ARG A 263 -1.03 -15.07 4.07
CA ARG A 263 -1.65 -16.29 4.55
C ARG A 263 -2.08 -16.11 6.01
N PRO A 264 -3.29 -16.55 6.40
CA PRO A 264 -3.69 -16.54 7.79
C PRO A 264 -2.84 -17.53 8.59
N VAL A 265 -2.26 -17.06 9.70
CA VAL A 265 -1.52 -17.94 10.62
C VAL A 265 -2.53 -18.57 11.57
N LEU A 266 -2.89 -19.82 11.29
CA LEU A 266 -3.78 -20.59 12.15
C LEU A 266 -3.04 -21.06 13.41
N PRO A 267 -3.73 -21.13 14.57
CA PRO A 267 -3.18 -21.76 15.76
C PRO A 267 -2.80 -23.22 15.48
N GLN A 268 -1.63 -23.64 15.95
CA GLN A 268 -1.11 -24.99 15.81
C GLN A 268 -0.93 -25.64 17.19
N TYR A 269 -1.12 -26.96 17.23
CA TYR A 269 -0.89 -27.76 18.42
C TYR A 269 0.43 -28.51 18.26
N TYR A 270 1.32 -28.37 19.23
CA TYR A 270 2.63 -29.00 19.27
C TYR A 270 2.65 -30.02 20.41
N SER A 271 2.95 -31.27 20.09
CA SER A 271 2.87 -32.35 21.08
C SER A 271 4.09 -32.36 22.02
N ASN A 272 5.25 -32.02 21.47
CA ASN A 272 6.54 -32.13 22.15
C ASN A 272 7.24 -30.77 22.17
N THR A 273 7.12 -30.06 23.29
CA THR A 273 7.78 -28.77 23.50
C THR A 273 8.34 -28.68 24.91
N THR A 274 9.37 -27.86 25.10
CA THR A 274 9.84 -27.51 26.45
C THR A 274 9.80 -26.00 26.61
N VAL A 275 9.11 -25.56 27.66
CA VAL A 275 8.99 -24.15 28.05
C VAL A 275 9.86 -23.91 29.27
N LEU A 276 10.68 -22.87 29.25
CA LEU A 276 11.51 -22.42 30.36
C LEU A 276 11.09 -21.02 30.80
N PHE A 277 10.93 -20.87 32.10
CA PHE A 277 10.81 -19.59 32.77
C PHE A 277 12.06 -19.35 33.61
N SER A 278 12.54 -18.10 33.60
CA SER A 278 13.55 -17.66 34.54
C SER A 278 13.17 -16.36 35.21
N ASP A 279 13.52 -16.22 36.49
CA ASP A 279 13.25 -15.04 37.30
C ASP A 279 14.48 -14.61 38.09
N ILE A 280 14.59 -13.31 38.37
CA ILE A 280 15.75 -12.73 39.05
C ILE A 280 15.44 -12.62 40.55
N ARG A 281 16.21 -13.34 41.36
CA ARG A 281 16.01 -13.30 42.81
C ARG A 281 16.33 -11.90 43.36
N GLY A 282 15.35 -11.28 43.99
CA GLY A 282 15.53 -9.99 44.65
C GLY A 282 15.45 -8.79 43.72
N PHE A 283 14.98 -8.96 42.48
CA PHE A 283 14.77 -7.86 41.54
C PHE A 283 13.96 -6.71 42.12
N THR A 284 12.85 -6.99 42.83
CA THR A 284 12.03 -5.94 43.45
C THR A 284 12.83 -5.06 44.41
N ARG A 285 13.79 -5.64 45.16
CA ARG A 285 14.69 -4.91 46.06
C ARG A 285 15.72 -4.08 45.29
N ILE A 286 16.27 -4.64 44.21
CA ILE A 286 17.21 -3.92 43.34
C ILE A 286 16.49 -2.74 42.68
N ALA A 287 15.30 -2.98 42.12
CA ALA A 287 14.49 -1.98 41.46
C ALA A 287 14.01 -0.87 42.40
N SER A 288 13.70 -1.17 43.67
CA SER A 288 13.30 -0.16 44.66
C SER A 288 14.46 0.71 45.15
N THR A 289 15.70 0.23 45.03
CA THR A 289 16.91 0.91 45.51
C THR A 289 17.79 1.47 44.38
N SER A 290 17.33 1.38 43.13
CA SER A 290 18.03 1.85 41.94
C SER A 290 17.15 2.84 41.18
N THR A 291 17.77 3.71 40.37
CA THR A 291 17.00 4.64 39.55
C THR A 291 16.34 3.90 38.39
N PRO A 292 15.19 4.36 37.87
CA PRO A 292 14.53 3.70 36.74
C PRO A 292 15.44 3.49 35.53
N ILE A 293 16.31 4.45 35.23
CA ILE A 293 17.27 4.33 34.12
C ILE A 293 18.32 3.24 34.36
N GLN A 294 18.78 3.07 35.60
CA GLN A 294 19.70 2.00 35.98
C GLN A 294 19.03 0.62 35.89
N VAL A 295 17.76 0.51 36.27
CA VAL A 295 16.99 -0.75 36.17
C VAL A 295 16.79 -1.15 34.70
N VAL A 296 16.45 -0.19 33.83
CA VAL A 296 16.30 -0.45 32.39
C VAL A 296 17.62 -0.86 31.76
N SER A 297 18.72 -0.15 32.05
CA SER A 297 20.05 -0.54 31.57
C SER A 297 20.43 -1.94 32.02
N PHE A 298 20.21 -2.24 33.29
CA PHE A 298 20.46 -3.56 33.87
C PHE A 298 19.69 -4.68 33.16
N LEU A 299 18.38 -4.51 32.96
CA LEU A 299 17.55 -5.49 32.25
C LEU A 299 18.00 -5.68 30.80
N ASN A 300 18.34 -4.59 30.11
CA ASN A 300 18.85 -4.66 28.74
C ASN A 300 20.16 -5.44 28.66
N ASP A 301 21.12 -5.19 29.56
CA ASP A 301 22.40 -5.89 29.58
C ASP A 301 22.23 -7.38 29.88
N LEU A 302 21.37 -7.71 30.85
CA LEU A 302 21.06 -9.09 31.23
C LEU A 302 20.37 -9.84 30.09
N PHE A 303 19.31 -9.26 29.52
CA PHE A 303 18.55 -9.87 28.43
C PHE A 303 19.33 -9.94 27.12
N SER A 304 20.22 -8.98 26.85
CA SER A 304 21.15 -9.08 25.71
C SER A 304 22.10 -10.28 25.86
N GLY A 305 22.56 -10.55 27.09
CA GLY A 305 23.34 -11.75 27.40
C GLY A 305 22.55 -13.04 27.20
N PHE A 306 21.27 -13.07 27.61
CA PHE A 306 20.39 -14.21 27.36
C PHE A 306 20.11 -14.40 25.87
N ASP A 307 19.79 -13.33 25.14
CA ASP A 307 19.55 -13.35 23.70
C ASP A 307 20.79 -13.91 22.95
N ALA A 308 22.00 -13.55 23.39
CA ALA A 308 23.25 -14.09 22.82
C ALA A 308 23.47 -15.59 23.10
N ILE A 309 22.99 -16.11 24.24
CA ILE A 309 23.00 -17.55 24.54
C ILE A 309 22.00 -18.28 23.66
N ILE A 310 20.79 -17.74 23.54
CA ILE A 310 19.68 -18.34 22.77
C ILE A 310 19.99 -18.36 21.28
N ALA A 311 20.63 -17.33 20.73
CA ALA A 311 21.02 -17.27 19.32
C ALA A 311 21.89 -18.45 18.84
N LYS A 312 22.51 -19.21 19.76
CA LYS A 312 23.34 -20.39 19.46
C LYS A 312 22.58 -21.73 19.57
N HIS A 313 21.29 -21.70 19.90
CA HIS A 313 20.46 -22.88 20.14
C HIS A 313 19.12 -22.75 19.41
N ASP A 314 18.43 -23.87 19.23
CA ASP A 314 17.08 -23.88 18.67
C ASP A 314 16.05 -23.55 19.75
N ALA A 315 15.94 -22.27 20.11
CA ALA A 315 14.94 -21.78 21.06
C ALA A 315 14.39 -20.43 20.62
N TYR A 316 13.09 -20.23 20.86
CA TYR A 316 12.36 -19.02 20.55
C TYR A 316 12.04 -18.25 21.83
N LYS A 317 12.30 -16.93 21.80
CA LYS A 317 11.94 -15.98 22.85
C LYS A 317 10.48 -15.58 22.68
N VAL A 318 9.65 -15.88 23.68
CA VAL A 318 8.20 -15.66 23.61
C VAL A 318 7.89 -14.24 24.04
N GLU A 319 7.91 -14.00 25.35
CA GLU A 319 7.61 -12.71 25.96
C GLU A 319 8.40 -12.57 27.27
N THR A 320 8.59 -11.33 27.70
CA THR A 320 9.13 -10.99 29.02
C THR A 320 8.03 -10.38 29.87
N ILE A 321 7.85 -10.86 31.09
CA ILE A 321 6.88 -10.32 32.04
C ILE A 321 7.66 -9.73 33.22
N GLY A 322 7.91 -8.42 33.18
CA GLY A 322 8.78 -7.77 34.17
C GLY A 322 10.22 -8.26 34.04
N ASP A 323 10.73 -8.86 35.11
CA ASP A 323 12.04 -9.52 35.20
C ASP A 323 12.01 -11.00 34.79
N ALA A 324 10.82 -11.57 34.61
CA ALA A 324 10.68 -12.93 34.13
C ALA A 324 10.96 -13.03 32.63
N TYR A 325 11.74 -14.04 32.25
CA TYR A 325 12.17 -14.28 30.88
C TYR A 325 11.71 -15.68 30.44
N MET A 326 10.91 -15.73 29.36
CA MET A 326 10.27 -16.95 28.86
C MET A 326 10.83 -17.35 27.50
N ILE A 327 11.26 -18.61 27.40
CA ILE A 327 11.72 -19.23 26.15
C ILE A 327 11.06 -20.58 25.95
N VAL A 328 11.03 -21.01 24.69
CA VAL A 328 10.49 -22.31 24.31
C VAL A 328 11.33 -22.94 23.20
N SER A 329 11.44 -24.25 23.21
CA SER A 329 11.98 -25.03 22.10
C SER A 329 10.96 -26.07 21.62
N GLY A 330 11.05 -26.47 20.35
CA GLY A 330 10.06 -27.31 19.68
C GLY A 330 8.93 -26.55 18.97
N VAL A 331 9.01 -25.20 18.96
CA VAL A 331 8.10 -24.33 18.19
C VAL A 331 8.90 -23.22 17.49
N PRO A 332 8.44 -22.72 16.33
CA PRO A 332 7.27 -23.15 15.56
C PRO A 332 7.51 -24.44 14.75
N ARG A 333 8.74 -24.97 14.76
CA ARG A 333 9.11 -26.23 14.12
C ARG A 333 9.43 -27.25 15.20
N GLU A 334 8.80 -28.43 15.10
CA GLU A 334 9.09 -29.54 15.99
C GLU A 334 10.50 -30.07 15.73
N ASN A 335 11.25 -30.32 16.80
CA ASN A 335 12.65 -30.78 16.74
C ASN A 335 12.85 -32.14 17.42
N GLY A 336 11.79 -32.97 17.45
CA GLY A 336 11.83 -34.30 18.06
C GLY A 336 11.99 -34.23 19.57
N ASN A 337 13.05 -34.82 20.12
CA ASN A 337 13.38 -34.75 21.56
C ASN A 337 14.48 -33.71 21.86
N ALA A 338 15.00 -33.03 20.83
CA ALA A 338 16.10 -32.07 20.99
C ALA A 338 15.68 -30.83 21.79
N HIS A 339 14.38 -30.50 21.84
CA HIS A 339 13.87 -29.36 22.61
C HIS A 339 14.31 -29.39 24.08
N VAL A 340 14.29 -30.56 24.72
CA VAL A 340 14.69 -30.70 26.13
C VAL A 340 16.18 -30.41 26.28
N GLN A 341 17.01 -30.94 25.37
CA GLN A 341 18.46 -30.76 25.38
C GLN A 341 18.83 -29.29 25.20
N HIS A 342 18.25 -28.62 24.20
CA HIS A 342 18.47 -27.19 23.95
C HIS A 342 18.10 -26.34 25.16
N ILE A 343 16.93 -26.58 25.77
CA ILE A 343 16.49 -25.82 26.94
C ILE A 343 17.37 -26.08 28.16
N ALA A 344 17.77 -27.34 28.41
CA ALA A 344 18.66 -27.67 29.52
C ALA A 344 20.03 -26.99 29.37
N ASP A 345 20.62 -27.01 28.17
CA ASP A 345 21.89 -26.35 27.88
C ASP A 345 21.79 -24.83 28.03
N ILE A 346 20.69 -24.22 27.57
CA ILE A 346 20.42 -22.80 27.76
C ILE A 346 20.29 -22.49 29.26
N GLY A 347 19.55 -23.28 30.03
CA GLY A 347 19.39 -23.08 31.48
C GLY A 347 20.72 -23.10 32.22
N LEU A 348 21.61 -24.04 31.88
CA LEU A 348 22.97 -24.12 32.44
C LEU A 348 23.80 -22.88 32.11
N LYS A 349 23.76 -22.44 30.85
CA LYS A 349 24.49 -21.25 30.37
C LYS A 349 23.94 -19.96 30.99
N MET A 350 22.62 -19.81 31.08
CA MET A 350 21.96 -18.67 31.72
C MET A 350 22.37 -18.57 33.20
N ARG A 351 22.33 -19.68 33.94
CA ARG A 351 22.78 -19.71 35.35
C ARG A 351 24.24 -19.28 35.48
N SER A 352 25.12 -19.81 34.65
CA SER A 352 26.54 -19.46 34.66
C SER A 352 26.78 -18.00 34.26
N PHE A 353 25.99 -17.47 33.34
CA PHE A 353 26.07 -16.08 32.92
C PHE A 353 25.68 -15.13 34.05
N VAL A 354 24.51 -15.37 34.68
CA VAL A 354 24.03 -14.55 35.79
C VAL A 354 24.98 -14.58 36.99
N SER A 355 25.58 -15.74 37.28
CA SER A 355 26.54 -15.87 38.38
C SER A 355 27.81 -15.01 38.19
N ASN A 356 28.17 -14.72 36.93
CA ASN A 356 29.32 -13.87 36.58
C ASN A 356 28.92 -12.43 36.23
N PHE A 357 27.62 -12.14 36.19
CA PHE A 357 27.08 -10.85 35.81
C PHE A 357 27.20 -9.87 36.98
N LYS A 358 27.82 -8.71 36.73
CA LYS A 358 27.99 -7.65 37.72
C LYS A 358 27.15 -6.44 37.35
N LEU A 359 26.37 -5.92 38.30
CA LEU A 359 25.63 -4.67 38.10
C LEU A 359 26.61 -3.50 38.13
N ALA A 360 26.64 -2.70 37.06
CA ALA A 360 27.52 -1.54 36.96
C ALA A 360 27.37 -0.54 38.13
N HIS A 361 26.15 -0.39 38.66
CA HIS A 361 25.84 0.52 39.76
C HIS A 361 25.91 -0.14 41.15
N LYS A 362 26.03 -1.48 41.22
CA LYS A 362 26.11 -2.27 42.46
C LYS A 362 27.00 -3.51 42.22
N PRO A 363 28.33 -3.35 42.08
CA PRO A 363 29.23 -4.43 41.67
C PRO A 363 29.38 -5.56 42.72
N ASP A 364 29.04 -5.29 43.98
CA ASP A 364 29.12 -6.26 45.08
C ASP A 364 27.83 -7.12 45.21
N GLU A 365 26.77 -6.78 44.48
CA GLU A 365 25.52 -7.53 44.51
C GLU A 365 25.68 -8.84 43.72
N ILE A 366 25.57 -9.98 44.40
CA ILE A 366 25.61 -11.29 43.77
C ILE A 366 24.24 -11.60 43.18
N MET A 367 24.19 -11.66 41.85
CA MET A 367 22.97 -11.98 41.13
C MET A 367 22.69 -13.48 41.15
N MET A 368 21.44 -13.84 41.39
CA MET A 368 20.96 -15.22 41.33
C MET A 368 19.72 -15.29 40.47
N VAL A 369 19.63 -16.34 39.67
CA VAL A 369 18.48 -16.64 38.83
C VAL A 369 17.79 -17.90 39.35
N ARG A 370 16.46 -17.90 39.32
CA ARG A 370 15.64 -19.12 39.40
C ARG A 370 15.29 -19.53 37.99
N ILE A 371 15.43 -20.82 37.68
CA ILE A 371 15.09 -21.35 36.37
C ILE A 371 14.21 -22.57 36.61
N GLY A 372 13.05 -22.61 35.98
CA GLY A 372 12.19 -23.78 35.95
C GLY A 372 11.75 -24.07 34.53
N PHE A 373 11.77 -25.34 34.13
CA PHE A 373 11.24 -25.72 32.83
C PHE A 373 10.38 -26.98 32.90
N HIS A 374 9.44 -27.09 31.97
CA HIS A 374 8.57 -28.24 31.86
C HIS A 374 8.39 -28.61 30.40
N SER A 375 8.28 -29.92 30.13
CA SER A 375 8.07 -30.46 28.79
C SER A 375 6.68 -31.03 28.68
N GLY A 376 5.99 -30.69 27.61
CA GLY A 376 4.62 -31.13 27.37
C GLY A 376 4.01 -30.47 26.13
N PRO A 377 2.74 -30.76 25.85
CA PRO A 377 2.06 -30.20 24.70
C PRO A 377 1.68 -28.73 24.92
N VAL A 378 1.69 -27.95 23.84
CA VAL A 378 1.25 -26.54 23.84
C VAL A 378 0.48 -26.21 22.57
N ALA A 379 -0.46 -25.30 22.68
CA ALA A 379 -1.05 -24.63 21.53
C ALA A 379 -0.33 -23.30 21.31
N ALA A 380 0.12 -23.00 20.10
CA ALA A 380 0.76 -21.72 19.79
C ALA A 380 0.09 -21.05 18.59
N GLY A 381 0.04 -19.72 18.61
CA GLY A 381 -0.61 -18.95 17.55
C GLY A 381 -0.32 -17.45 17.66
N VAL A 382 -0.66 -16.71 16.60
CA VAL A 382 -0.50 -15.26 16.57
C VAL A 382 -1.75 -14.59 17.12
N VAL A 383 -1.56 -13.73 18.11
CA VAL A 383 -2.62 -12.94 18.75
C VAL A 383 -2.43 -11.47 18.42
N GLY A 384 -3.52 -10.78 18.08
CA GLY A 384 -3.53 -9.34 17.78
C GLY A 384 -3.40 -9.03 16.28
N LEU A 385 -4.27 -8.14 15.78
CA LEU A 385 -4.26 -7.70 14.37
C LEU A 385 -3.28 -6.55 14.13
N ALA A 386 -3.20 -5.59 15.04
CA ALA A 386 -2.35 -4.40 14.91
C ALA A 386 -0.92 -4.61 15.44
N ALA A 387 -0.76 -5.46 16.45
CA ALA A 387 0.51 -5.82 17.05
C ALA A 387 0.54 -7.34 17.23
N PRO A 388 0.92 -8.10 16.18
CA PRO A 388 0.91 -9.55 16.22
C PRO A 388 1.98 -10.05 17.19
N ARG A 389 1.58 -10.95 18.11
CA ARG A 389 2.47 -11.58 19.07
C ARG A 389 2.30 -13.09 18.97
N TYR A 390 3.40 -13.82 18.90
CA TYR A 390 3.36 -15.29 18.91
C TYR A 390 3.24 -15.77 20.35
N CYS A 391 2.04 -16.22 20.72
CA CYS A 391 1.71 -16.59 22.09
C CYS A 391 1.58 -18.12 22.22
N LEU A 392 1.90 -18.63 23.41
CA LEU A 392 1.75 -20.04 23.77
C LEU A 392 0.67 -20.18 24.84
N PHE A 393 -0.12 -21.24 24.71
CA PHE A 393 -1.23 -21.59 25.60
C PHE A 393 -1.17 -23.07 25.96
N GLY A 394 -1.65 -23.38 27.17
CA GLY A 394 -1.79 -24.74 27.66
C GLY A 394 -1.20 -24.92 29.05
N ASP A 395 -1.52 -26.06 29.66
CA ASP A 395 -1.11 -26.37 31.02
C ASP A 395 0.41 -26.43 31.17
N THR A 396 1.13 -26.84 30.12
CA THR A 396 2.61 -26.89 30.11
C THR A 396 3.24 -25.54 30.45
N VAL A 397 2.67 -24.43 29.97
CA VAL A 397 3.16 -23.07 30.27
C VAL A 397 2.95 -22.75 31.75
N ASN A 398 1.77 -23.07 32.28
CA ASN A 398 1.43 -22.86 33.68
C ASN A 398 2.30 -23.72 34.62
N PHE A 399 2.55 -24.97 34.26
CA PHE A 399 3.44 -25.86 35.00
C PHE A 399 4.88 -25.36 34.99
N ALA A 400 5.41 -24.94 33.84
CA ALA A 400 6.76 -24.37 33.75
C ALA A 400 6.91 -23.11 34.64
N SER A 401 5.91 -22.22 34.66
CA SER A 401 5.89 -21.06 35.56
C SER A 401 5.84 -21.46 37.05
N ARG A 402 5.14 -22.54 37.40
CA ARG A 402 5.16 -23.09 38.77
C ARG A 402 6.50 -23.72 39.14
N MET A 403 7.17 -24.38 38.19
CA MET A 403 8.50 -24.94 38.40
C MET A 403 9.54 -23.84 38.66
N GLU A 404 9.42 -22.69 38.00
CA GLU A 404 10.27 -21.54 38.30
C GLU A 404 9.96 -20.96 39.69
N SER A 405 8.69 -20.67 39.96
CA SER A 405 8.29 -19.96 41.19
C SER A 405 8.50 -20.79 42.47
N SER A 406 8.39 -22.13 42.38
CA SER A 406 8.74 -23.05 43.48
C SER A 406 10.24 -23.39 43.54
N GLY A 407 11.01 -22.92 42.58
CA GLY A 407 12.44 -23.15 42.44
C GLY A 407 13.29 -22.49 43.52
N VAL A 408 14.39 -23.17 43.86
CA VAL A 408 15.42 -22.63 44.76
C VAL A 408 16.32 -21.67 43.99
N ALA A 409 16.70 -20.56 44.62
CA ALA A 409 17.61 -19.58 44.02
C ALA A 409 18.91 -20.24 43.54
N ASN A 410 19.36 -19.83 42.34
CA ASN A 410 20.55 -20.36 41.67
C ASN A 410 20.50 -21.88 41.37
N LYS A 411 19.30 -22.46 41.32
CA LYS A 411 19.06 -23.83 40.89
C LYS A 411 18.15 -23.85 39.66
N ILE A 412 18.20 -24.96 38.95
CA ILE A 412 17.38 -25.25 37.77
C ILE A 412 16.45 -26.39 38.18
N GLN A 413 15.14 -26.22 38.00
CA GLN A 413 14.11 -27.18 38.39
C GLN A 413 13.39 -27.77 37.18
#